data_AF-A0A965APR1-F1
#
_entry.id   AF-A0A965APR1-F1
#
_cell.length_a   1.000
_cell.length_b   1.000
_cell.length_c   1.000
_cell.angle_alpha   90.00
_cell.angle_beta   90.00
_cell.angle_gamma   90.00
#
_symmetry.space_group_name_H-M   'P 1'
#
loop_
_entity.id
_entity.type
_entity.pdbx_description
1 polymer ?
#
loop_
_entity_poly.entity_id
_entity_poly.type
_entity_poly.pdbx_seq_one_letter_code
_entity_poly.pdbx_strand_id
1 'polypeptide(L)'
;DLNLDIEDGHLSSALAHLGNVSWRLGTAVEPGTRPSLAVDNPRVKQTLESFEAHLAEQDIDYGKTPLTLGRVLTIDASTEQSTDAEANALFERDYRQGYELPRV
;
A
#
# COMPACT_ATOMS: atom_id res chain seq x y z
N ASP A 1 -16.09 16.62 -24.24
CA ASP A 1 -16.78 15.63 -23.43
C ASP A 1 -15.73 14.73 -22.81
N LEU A 2 -15.68 14.62 -21.49
CA LEU A 2 -14.77 13.69 -20.81
C LEU A 2 -15.56 12.41 -20.59
N ASN A 3 -15.02 11.27 -21.04
CA ASN A 3 -15.76 10.01 -21.05
C ASN A 3 -15.90 9.33 -19.66
N LEU A 4 -15.36 9.94 -18.60
CA LEU A 4 -15.33 9.38 -17.24
C LEU A 4 -15.59 10.48 -16.22
N ASP A 5 -16.38 10.17 -15.20
CA ASP A 5 -16.60 11.05 -14.06
C ASP A 5 -15.33 11.16 -13.22
N ILE A 6 -15.16 12.26 -12.51
CA ILE A 6 -14.06 12.48 -11.58
C ILE A 6 -14.08 11.41 -10.48
N GLU A 7 -15.28 10.98 -10.05
CA GLU A 7 -15.44 9.91 -9.06
C GLU A 7 -14.85 8.58 -9.55
N ASP A 8 -15.08 8.22 -10.81
CA ASP A 8 -14.47 7.02 -11.41
C ASP A 8 -12.94 7.12 -11.44
N GLY A 9 -12.43 8.31 -11.77
CA GLY A 9 -11.00 8.62 -11.73
C GLY A 9 -10.42 8.45 -10.32
N HIS A 10 -11.11 8.98 -9.31
CA HIS A 10 -10.73 8.84 -7.91
C HIS A 10 -10.67 7.35 -7.51
N LEU A 11 -11.76 6.61 -7.70
CA LEU A 11 -11.86 5.20 -7.28
C LEU A 11 -10.86 4.29 -8.01
N SER A 12 -10.63 4.53 -9.32
CA SER A 12 -9.65 3.75 -10.08
C SER A 12 -8.21 3.95 -9.59
N SER A 13 -7.89 5.14 -9.08
CA SER A 13 -6.57 5.46 -8.52
C SER A 13 -6.38 4.98 -7.07
N ALA A 14 -7.49 4.81 -6.33
CA ALA A 14 -7.46 4.56 -4.89
C ALA A 14 -6.62 3.32 -4.51
N LEU A 15 -6.75 2.20 -5.24
CA LEU A 15 -6.01 0.97 -4.92
C LEU A 15 -4.48 1.14 -4.99
N ALA A 16 -3.99 1.88 -5.99
CA ALA A 16 -2.56 2.15 -6.12
C ALA A 16 -2.06 3.03 -4.95
N HIS A 17 -2.84 4.03 -4.55
CA HIS A 17 -2.53 4.87 -3.41
C HIS A 17 -2.53 4.10 -2.09
N LEU A 18 -3.55 3.28 -1.85
CA LEU A 18 -3.65 2.44 -0.65
C LEU A 18 -2.48 1.44 -0.57
N GLY A 19 -2.08 0.83 -1.69
CA GLY A 19 -0.90 -0.03 -1.75
C GLY A 19 0.39 0.70 -1.36
N ASN A 20 0.57 1.93 -1.85
CA ASN A 20 1.73 2.76 -1.51
C ASN A 20 1.73 3.17 -0.02
N VAL A 21 0.58 3.54 0.54
CA VAL A 21 0.45 3.87 1.97
C VAL A 21 0.75 2.64 2.83
N SER A 22 0.19 1.49 2.47
CA SER A 22 0.44 0.21 3.15
C SER A 22 1.93 -0.11 3.17
N TRP A 23 2.61 -0.01 2.03
CA TRP A 23 4.05 -0.26 1.93
C TRP A 23 4.88 0.75 2.73
N ARG A 24 4.55 2.04 2.65
CA ARG A 24 5.27 3.11 3.35
C ARG A 24 5.19 3.01 4.87
N LEU A 25 4.07 2.52 5.40
CA LEU A 25 3.86 2.25 6.82
C LEU A 25 4.24 0.82 7.23
N GLY A 26 4.75 0.03 6.28
CA GLY A 26 5.18 -1.33 6.49
C GLY A 26 6.39 -1.44 7.40
N THR A 27 6.68 -2.66 7.81
CA THR A 27 7.81 -2.98 8.67
C THR A 27 8.75 -3.96 8.00
N ALA A 28 10.03 -3.89 8.37
CA ALA A 28 10.99 -4.91 7.99
C ALA A 28 10.56 -6.28 8.56
N VAL A 29 10.70 -7.33 7.76
CA VAL A 29 10.33 -8.69 8.13
C VAL A 29 11.38 -9.69 7.66
N GLU A 30 11.43 -10.84 8.34
CA GLU A 30 12.28 -11.96 7.93
C GLU A 30 11.73 -12.65 6.67
N PRO A 31 12.60 -13.24 5.83
CA PRO A 31 12.17 -14.10 4.74
C PRO A 31 11.22 -15.21 5.22
N GLY A 32 10.20 -15.54 4.43
CA GLY A 32 9.17 -16.50 4.82
C GLY A 32 8.02 -15.90 5.62
N THR A 33 8.10 -14.64 6.04
CA THR A 33 6.96 -13.93 6.63
C THR A 33 5.81 -13.83 5.61
N ARG A 34 4.57 -13.97 6.07
CA ARG A 34 3.37 -13.92 5.22
C ARG A 34 2.40 -12.84 5.69
N PRO A 35 1.65 -12.19 4.78
CA PRO A 35 0.60 -11.26 5.16
C PRO A 35 -0.49 -11.99 5.95
N SER A 36 -1.16 -11.29 6.86
CA SER A 36 -2.35 -11.82 7.55
C SER A 36 -3.59 -11.81 6.66
N LEU A 37 -3.63 -10.93 5.66
CA LEU A 37 -4.72 -10.86 4.67
C LEU A 37 -4.41 -11.69 3.44
N ALA A 38 -5.44 -12.36 2.92
CA ALA A 38 -5.39 -13.12 1.68
C ALA A 38 -4.26 -14.16 1.61
N VAL A 39 -3.73 -14.59 2.77
CA VAL A 39 -2.64 -15.56 2.85
C VAL A 39 -2.98 -16.84 2.12
N ASP A 40 -4.25 -17.25 2.15
CA ASP A 40 -4.75 -18.46 1.49
C ASP A 40 -5.15 -18.28 0.03
N ASN A 41 -5.09 -17.06 -0.50
CA ASN A 41 -5.34 -16.82 -1.91
C ASN A 41 -4.20 -17.44 -2.74
N PRO A 42 -4.51 -18.35 -3.69
CA PRO A 42 -3.48 -19.08 -4.43
C PRO A 42 -2.58 -18.16 -5.28
N ARG A 43 -3.12 -17.04 -5.78
CA ARG A 43 -2.33 -16.06 -6.54
C ARG A 43 -1.37 -15.30 -5.63
N VAL A 44 -1.81 -14.92 -4.43
CA VAL A 44 -0.95 -14.26 -3.44
C VAL A 44 0.19 -15.18 -3.00
N LYS A 45 -0.10 -16.46 -2.69
CA LYS A 45 0.92 -17.47 -2.37
C LYS A 45 1.94 -17.59 -3.49
N GLN A 46 1.46 -17.82 -4.72
CA GLN A 46 2.32 -17.99 -5.88
C GLN A 46 3.24 -16.77 -6.10
N THR A 47 2.70 -15.55 -6.01
CA THR A 47 3.50 -14.33 -6.19
C THR A 47 4.59 -14.24 -5.12
N LEU A 48 4.27 -14.43 -3.84
CA LEU A 48 5.25 -14.37 -2.75
C LEU A 48 6.33 -15.46 -2.88
N GLU A 49 5.93 -16.70 -3.18
CA GLU A 49 6.87 -17.81 -3.38
C GLU A 49 7.81 -17.55 -4.57
N SER A 50 7.28 -17.07 -5.70
CA SER A 50 8.11 -16.74 -6.87
C SER A 50 9.07 -15.59 -6.61
N PHE A 51 8.65 -14.60 -5.82
CA PHE A 51 9.47 -13.46 -5.43
C PHE A 51 10.61 -13.89 -4.51
N GLU A 52 10.33 -14.66 -3.45
CA GLU A 52 11.35 -15.18 -2.53
C GLU A 52 12.34 -16.13 -3.23
N ALA A 53 11.85 -17.00 -4.11
CA ALA A 53 12.70 -17.88 -4.91
C ALA A 53 13.68 -17.07 -5.78
N HIS A 54 13.19 -16.03 -6.44
CA HIS A 54 14.05 -15.15 -7.24
C HIS A 54 15.12 -14.45 -6.40
N LEU A 55 14.77 -13.93 -5.22
CA LEU A 55 15.77 -13.27 -4.36
C LEU A 55 16.81 -14.25 -3.82
N ALA A 56 16.42 -15.49 -3.53
CA ALA A 56 17.36 -16.54 -3.10
C ALA A 56 18.37 -16.91 -4.20
N GLU A 57 17.97 -16.87 -5.48
CA GLU A 57 18.87 -17.09 -6.63
C GLU A 57 19.88 -15.96 -6.84
N GLN A 58 19.64 -14.77 -6.30
CA GLN A 58 20.47 -13.57 -6.51
C GLN A 58 21.39 -13.24 -5.32
N ASP A 59 21.51 -14.14 -4.33
CA ASP A 59 22.37 -13.97 -3.13
C ASP A 59 22.18 -12.60 -2.41
N ILE A 60 20.93 -12.15 -2.28
CA ILE A 60 20.58 -10.86 -1.67
C ILE A 60 20.89 -10.85 -0.16
N ASP A 61 21.60 -9.82 0.29
CA ASP A 61 21.86 -9.54 1.70
C ASP A 61 20.69 -8.77 2.33
N TYR A 62 19.81 -9.48 3.03
CA TYR A 62 18.65 -8.88 3.71
C TYR A 62 19.01 -7.96 4.88
N GLY A 63 20.23 -8.06 5.42
CA GLY A 63 20.74 -7.11 6.41
C GLY A 63 21.02 -5.73 5.80
N LYS A 64 21.31 -5.67 4.50
CA LYS A 64 21.47 -4.41 3.75
C LYS A 64 20.19 -3.96 3.06
N THR A 65 19.40 -4.91 2.55
CA THR A 65 18.16 -4.65 1.82
C THR A 65 17.02 -5.47 2.44
N PRO A 66 16.41 -4.98 3.54
CA PRO A 66 15.39 -5.74 4.24
C PRO A 66 14.11 -5.88 3.41
N LEU A 67 13.44 -7.03 3.56
CA LEU A 67 12.10 -7.21 3.04
C LEU A 67 11.12 -6.38 3.86
N THR A 68 10.18 -5.72 3.20
CA THR A 68 9.15 -4.92 3.86
C THR A 68 7.78 -5.52 3.60
N LEU A 69 7.05 -5.81 4.67
CA LEU A 69 5.65 -6.19 4.59
C LEU A 69 4.78 -4.97 4.89
N GLY A 70 3.89 -4.65 3.94
CA GLY A 70 2.97 -3.52 4.08
C GLY A 70 2.01 -3.70 5.24
N ARG A 71 1.65 -2.58 5.88
CA ARG A 71 0.66 -2.54 6.96
C ARG A 71 -0.73 -2.87 6.42
N VAL A 72 -1.49 -3.68 7.14
CA VAL A 72 -2.90 -3.91 6.82
C VAL A 72 -3.69 -2.63 7.08
N LEU A 73 -4.38 -2.14 6.05
CA LEU A 73 -5.25 -0.97 6.14
C LEU A 73 -6.70 -1.41 6.10
N THR A 74 -7.48 -1.03 7.12
CA THR A 74 -8.94 -1.12 7.10
C THR A 74 -9.48 0.22 6.66
N ILE A 75 -10.28 0.24 5.60
CA ILE A 75 -10.86 1.47 5.00
C ILE A 75 -12.37 1.43 5.12
N ASP A 76 -12.95 2.51 5.62
CA ASP A 76 -14.39 2.77 5.54
C ASP A 76 -14.69 3.45 4.20
N ALA A 77 -15.39 2.75 3.32
CA ALA A 77 -15.75 3.23 1.99
C ALA A 77 -16.67 4.46 2.01
N SER A 78 -17.40 4.71 3.11
CA SER A 78 -18.34 5.85 3.18
C SER A 78 -17.65 7.15 3.55
N THR A 79 -16.61 7.08 4.39
CA THR A 79 -15.84 8.24 4.85
C THR A 79 -14.50 8.38 4.13
N GLU A 80 -14.13 7.39 3.31
CA GLU A 80 -12.84 7.27 2.62
C GLU A 80 -11.62 7.33 3.56
N GLN A 81 -11.83 6.96 4.83
CA GLN A 81 -10.80 7.00 5.86
C GLN A 81 -10.42 5.60 6.32
N SER A 82 -9.19 5.48 6.79
CA SER A 82 -8.71 4.33 7.53
C SER A 82 -9.02 4.44 9.01
N THR A 83 -9.14 3.31 9.68
CA THR A 83 -9.09 3.25 11.15
C THR A 83 -7.69 3.54 11.71
N ASP A 84 -6.66 3.61 10.85
CA ASP A 84 -5.29 3.97 11.20
C ASP A 84 -5.03 5.46 10.95
N ALA A 85 -4.76 6.21 12.03
CA ALA A 85 -4.50 7.65 11.96
C ALA A 85 -3.21 8.00 11.20
N GLU A 86 -2.18 7.15 11.24
CA GLU A 86 -0.95 7.36 10.47
C GLU A 86 -1.19 7.16 8.97
N ALA A 87 -2.08 6.24 8.61
CA ALA A 87 -2.49 6.05 7.21
C ALA A 87 -3.27 7.26 6.69
N ASN A 88 -4.21 7.78 7.47
CA ASN A 88 -4.98 8.97 7.11
C ASN A 88 -4.09 10.20 6.89
N ALA A 89 -3.03 10.36 7.69
CA ALA A 89 -2.06 11.44 7.50
C ALA A 89 -1.31 11.38 6.15
N LEU A 90 -1.31 10.22 5.48
CA LEU A 90 -0.70 10.02 4.16
C LEU A 90 -1.70 10.12 2.99
N PHE A 91 -3.00 10.20 3.26
CA PHE A 91 -4.02 10.44 2.22
C PHE A 91 -4.02 11.90 1.77
N GLU A 92 -3.64 12.79 2.68
CA GLU A 92 -3.40 14.20 2.40
C GLU A 92 -1.90 14.48 2.27
N ARG A 93 -1.56 15.69 1.79
CA ARG A 93 -0.18 16.15 1.74
C ARG A 93 -0.08 17.46 2.49
N ASP A 94 1.09 17.68 3.09
CA ASP A 94 1.47 19.01 3.54
C ASP A 94 1.68 19.89 2.31
N TYR A 95 0.65 20.66 1.97
CA TYR A 95 0.70 21.59 0.87
C TYR A 95 1.65 22.74 1.19
N ARG A 96 2.33 23.23 0.16
CA ARG A 96 3.13 24.45 0.26
C ARG A 96 2.21 25.64 0.54
N GLN A 97 2.68 26.57 1.37
CA GLN A 97 1.97 27.81 1.66
C GLN A 97 1.49 28.51 0.37
N GLY A 98 0.19 28.80 0.30
CA GLY A 98 -0.47 29.45 -0.85
C GLY A 98 -0.99 28.49 -1.93
N TYR A 99 -0.86 27.17 -1.74
CA TYR A 99 -1.34 26.12 -2.65
C TYR A 99 -2.13 25.04 -1.90
N GLU A 100 -2.69 25.36 -0.73
CA GLU A 100 -3.51 24.47 0.07
C GLU A 100 -4.82 24.16 -0.65
N LEU A 101 -5.31 22.91 -0.52
CA LEU A 101 -6.65 22.58 -0.99
C LEU A 101 -7.71 23.34 -0.15
N PRO A 102 -8.81 23.80 -0.78
CA PRO A 102 -9.94 24.34 -0.05
C PRO A 102 -10.47 23.32 0.95
N ARG A 103 -10.73 23.75 2.19
CA ARG A 103 -11.41 22.92 3.18
C ARG A 103 -12.91 23.00 2.91
N VAL A 104 -13.53 21.85 2.72
CA VAL A 104 -14.98 21.71 2.49
C VAL A 104 -15.67 21.37 3.81
#